data_AF-A0A3B9J5U4-F1
#
_entry.id   AF-A0A3B9J5U4-F1
#
_cell.length_a   1.000
_cell.length_b   1.000
_cell.length_c   1.000
_cell.angle_alpha   90.00
_cell.angle_beta   90.00
_cell.angle_gamma   90.00
#
_symmetry.space_group_name_H-M   'P 1'
#
loop_
_entity.id
_entity.type
_entity.pdbx_description
1 polymer ?
#
loop_
_entity_poly.entity_id
_entity_poly.type
_entity_poly.pdbx_seq_one_letter_code
_entity_poly.pdbx_strand_id
1 'polypeptide(L)'
;RLVDGDSAEVSRFFAERDVGKRVALILPCLISEFRGTALPRIIDQISELEWLGRIIVGVDGADRDSFEAARALITQLPQPTTTVWNDDDAMKALDRNLGIAAGSGKGRNLWRSVGVAAGFGEVDTIVVHDADISTYESSFIARLARPIVDDRLGFDFVKGFYPRFDSEGLNGRVTRLLVGPLLESLISSEPDNEDLRYLASFRYPLAGE
;
A
#
# COMPACT_ATOMS: atom_id res chain seq x y z
N ARG A 1 -1.92 -20.34 3.62
CA ARG A 1 -1.77 -19.99 2.18
C ARG A 1 -3.17 -20.13 1.60
N LEU A 2 -3.83 -19.01 1.39
CA LEU A 2 -5.21 -18.99 0.89
C LEU A 2 -5.16 -19.16 -0.65
N VAL A 3 -5.92 -20.11 -1.19
CA VAL A 3 -5.95 -20.57 -2.60
C VAL A 3 -7.06 -19.81 -3.35
N ASP A 4 -7.15 -19.88 -4.67
CA ASP A 4 -8.13 -19.12 -5.50
C ASP A 4 -9.61 -19.21 -5.04
N GLY A 5 -10.00 -20.31 -4.36
CA GLY A 5 -11.32 -20.43 -3.73
C GLY A 5 -11.58 -19.43 -2.59
N ASP A 6 -10.53 -18.95 -1.93
CA ASP A 6 -10.61 -17.97 -0.84
C ASP A 6 -10.88 -16.55 -1.35
N SER A 7 -10.59 -16.22 -2.62
CA SER A 7 -10.86 -14.89 -3.17
C SER A 7 -12.35 -14.56 -3.15
N ALA A 8 -13.18 -15.51 -3.60
CA ALA A 8 -14.63 -15.36 -3.61
C ALA A 8 -15.22 -15.36 -2.18
N GLU A 9 -14.66 -16.15 -1.26
CA GLU A 9 -15.05 -16.14 0.15
C GLU A 9 -14.71 -14.80 0.82
N VAL A 10 -13.51 -14.27 0.58
CA VAL A 10 -13.06 -13.00 1.15
C VAL A 10 -13.89 -11.85 0.59
N SER A 11 -14.14 -11.80 -0.72
CA SER A 11 -15.03 -10.77 -1.30
C SER A 11 -16.45 -10.87 -0.74
N ARG A 12 -16.97 -12.09 -0.53
CA ARG A 12 -18.27 -12.30 0.12
C ARG A 12 -18.28 -11.81 1.57
N PHE A 13 -17.21 -12.04 2.33
CA PHE A 13 -17.08 -11.55 3.71
C PHE A 13 -17.27 -10.04 3.79
N PHE A 14 -16.67 -9.27 2.88
CA PHE A 14 -16.83 -7.82 2.84
C PHE A 14 -18.18 -7.36 2.25
N ALA A 15 -18.83 -8.18 1.41
CA ALA A 15 -20.17 -7.88 0.90
C ALA A 15 -21.27 -8.12 1.95
N GLU A 16 -21.10 -9.13 2.80
CA GLU A 16 -22.07 -9.49 3.85
C GLU A 16 -21.91 -8.66 5.13
N ARG A 17 -20.76 -8.00 5.32
CA ARG A 17 -20.43 -7.24 6.51
C ARG A 17 -20.05 -5.82 6.15
N ASP A 18 -20.64 -4.86 6.85
CA ASP A 18 -20.34 -3.42 6.67
C ASP A 18 -18.99 -3.00 7.32
N VAL A 19 -17.99 -3.89 7.28
CA VAL A 19 -16.64 -3.63 7.79
C VAL A 19 -15.74 -3.05 6.69
N GLY A 20 -16.07 -3.29 5.42
CA GLY A 20 -15.31 -2.78 4.28
C GLY A 20 -15.26 -1.25 4.20
N LYS A 21 -16.31 -0.57 4.68
CA LYS A 21 -16.41 0.90 4.66
C LYS A 21 -15.40 1.60 5.58
N ARG A 22 -14.75 0.85 6.47
CA ARG A 22 -13.70 1.33 7.37
C ARG A 22 -12.30 1.14 6.79
N VAL A 23 -12.19 0.49 5.62
CA VAL A 23 -10.94 0.23 4.91
C VAL A 23 -10.61 1.35 3.93
N ALA A 24 -9.43 1.94 4.07
CA ALA A 24 -8.85 2.85 3.09
C ALA A 24 -7.73 2.15 2.30
N LEU A 25 -7.79 2.24 0.97
CA LEU A 25 -6.70 1.86 0.09
C LEU A 25 -5.78 3.06 -0.16
N ILE A 26 -4.48 2.89 0.01
CA ILE A 26 -3.46 3.89 -0.34
C ILE A 26 -2.64 3.40 -1.54
N LEU A 27 -2.56 4.23 -2.57
CA LEU A 27 -1.72 4.06 -3.75
C LEU A 27 -0.68 5.19 -3.82
N PRO A 28 0.56 4.97 -3.39
CA PRO A 28 1.63 5.93 -3.59
C PRO A 28 2.16 5.79 -5.03
N CYS A 29 1.87 6.79 -5.86
CA CYS A 29 2.18 6.80 -7.27
C CYS A 29 3.24 7.83 -7.66
N LEU A 30 4.03 7.51 -8.68
CA LEU A 30 4.73 8.49 -9.51
C LEU A 30 3.82 8.90 -10.68
N ILE A 31 3.91 10.15 -11.13
CA ILE A 31 3.14 10.61 -12.29
C ILE A 31 3.44 9.81 -13.56
N SER A 32 4.64 9.21 -13.66
CA SER A 32 5.03 8.35 -14.77
C SER A 32 4.20 7.06 -14.83
N GLU A 33 3.70 6.55 -13.70
CA GLU A 33 2.91 5.32 -13.64
C GLU A 33 1.51 5.50 -14.25
N PHE A 34 0.99 6.74 -14.27
CA PHE A 34 -0.26 7.08 -14.96
C PHE A 34 -0.20 6.94 -16.48
N ARG A 35 1.01 6.80 -17.05
CA ARG A 35 1.21 6.50 -18.48
C ARG A 35 1.44 5.00 -18.74
N GLY A 36 1.56 4.20 -17.69
CA GLY A 36 1.78 2.77 -17.76
C GLY A 36 0.49 1.98 -18.01
N THR A 37 0.62 0.68 -18.26
CA THR A 37 -0.53 -0.21 -18.49
C THR A 37 -1.04 -0.89 -17.21
N ALA A 38 -0.26 -0.86 -16.12
CA ALA A 38 -0.63 -1.46 -14.85
C ALA A 38 -1.72 -0.66 -14.13
N LEU A 39 -1.53 0.65 -13.97
CA LEU A 39 -2.45 1.50 -13.21
C LEU A 39 -3.89 1.51 -13.77
N PRO A 40 -4.14 1.59 -15.10
CA PRO A 40 -5.49 1.47 -15.64
C PRO A 40 -6.17 0.16 -15.24
N ARG A 41 -5.45 -0.98 -15.32
CA ARG A 41 -6.00 -2.29 -14.90
C ARG A 41 -6.29 -2.33 -13.41
N ILE A 42 -5.44 -1.71 -12.60
CA ILE A 42 -5.64 -1.59 -11.15
C ILE A 42 -6.91 -0.79 -10.87
N ILE A 43 -7.09 0.36 -11.52
CA ILE A 43 -8.29 1.21 -11.38
C ILE A 43 -9.55 0.45 -11.79
N ASP A 44 -9.53 -0.23 -12.94
CA ASP A 44 -10.66 -1.03 -13.42
C ASP A 44 -11.08 -2.08 -12.37
N GLN A 45 -10.12 -2.84 -11.84
CA GLN A 45 -10.39 -3.85 -10.84
C GLN A 45 -10.81 -3.28 -9.47
N ILE A 46 -10.26 -2.15 -9.05
CA ILE A 46 -10.69 -1.49 -7.82
C ILE A 46 -12.11 -0.94 -7.97
N SER A 47 -12.52 -0.50 -9.17
CA SER A 47 -13.86 0.03 -9.42
C SER A 47 -14.97 -0.97 -9.08
N GLU A 48 -14.68 -2.27 -9.17
CA GLU A 48 -15.60 -3.36 -8.84
C GLU A 48 -15.73 -3.62 -7.32
N LEU A 49 -14.87 -3.03 -6.49
CA LEU A 49 -14.85 -3.23 -5.04
C LEU A 49 -15.84 -2.30 -4.31
N GLU A 50 -17.14 -2.58 -4.43
CA GLU A 50 -18.21 -1.77 -3.81
C GLU A 50 -18.10 -1.65 -2.28
N TRP A 51 -17.49 -2.63 -1.63
CA TRP A 51 -17.30 -2.66 -0.17
C TRP A 51 -16.22 -1.69 0.32
N LEU A 52 -15.27 -1.30 -0.54
CA LEU A 52 -14.12 -0.48 -0.15
C LEU A 52 -14.57 0.92 0.28
N GLY A 53 -14.11 1.38 1.44
CA GLY A 53 -14.53 2.64 2.04
C GLY A 53 -13.96 3.88 1.37
N ARG A 54 -12.66 3.87 1.07
CA ARG A 54 -11.97 5.04 0.50
C ARG A 54 -10.74 4.64 -0.29
N ILE A 55 -10.39 5.47 -1.27
CA ILE A 55 -9.14 5.34 -2.04
C ILE A 55 -8.36 6.65 -1.92
N ILE A 56 -7.12 6.57 -1.49
CA ILE A 56 -6.20 7.69 -1.34
C ILE A 56 -5.04 7.46 -2.31
N VAL A 57 -4.81 8.41 -3.21
CA VAL A 57 -3.75 8.32 -4.22
C VAL A 57 -2.80 9.49 -4.03
N GLY A 58 -1.59 9.21 -3.58
CA GLY A 58 -0.55 10.22 -3.46
C GLY A 58 0.29 10.26 -4.72
N VAL A 59 0.43 11.44 -5.34
CA VAL A 59 1.09 11.60 -6.65
C VAL A 59 2.36 12.41 -6.50
N ASP A 60 3.49 11.77 -6.80
CA ASP A 60 4.83 12.35 -6.84
C ASP A 60 5.26 12.69 -8.29
N GLY A 61 6.09 13.72 -8.43
CA GLY A 61 6.72 14.15 -9.68
C GLY A 61 5.78 14.89 -10.65
N ALA A 62 4.56 15.23 -10.22
CA ALA A 62 3.59 15.90 -11.08
C ALA A 62 3.78 17.42 -11.09
N ASP A 63 3.54 18.04 -12.24
CA ASP A 63 3.18 19.46 -12.33
C ASP A 63 1.66 19.63 -12.20
N ARG A 64 1.16 20.87 -12.30
CA ARG A 64 -0.27 21.17 -12.15
C ARG A 64 -1.13 20.41 -13.14
N ASP A 65 -0.77 20.45 -14.42
CA ASP A 65 -1.62 19.93 -15.49
C ASP A 65 -1.65 18.39 -15.45
N SER A 66 -0.49 17.78 -15.21
CA SER A 66 -0.39 16.33 -15.05
C SER A 66 -1.06 15.84 -13.77
N PHE A 67 -1.00 16.60 -12.67
CA PHE A 67 -1.74 16.29 -11.45
C PHE A 67 -3.25 16.38 -11.65
N GLU A 68 -3.75 17.43 -12.31
CA GLU A 68 -5.20 17.54 -12.58
C GLU A 68 -5.69 16.44 -13.51
N ALA A 69 -4.90 16.02 -14.51
CA ALA A 69 -5.22 14.87 -15.35
C ALA A 69 -5.25 13.55 -14.55
N ALA A 70 -4.26 13.32 -13.69
CA ALA A 70 -4.22 12.17 -12.80
C ALA A 70 -5.43 12.16 -11.85
N ARG A 71 -5.76 13.31 -11.26
CA ARG A 71 -6.92 13.47 -10.39
C ARG A 71 -8.22 13.16 -11.12
N ALA A 72 -8.40 13.69 -12.34
CA ALA A 72 -9.59 13.45 -13.14
C ALA A 72 -9.82 11.94 -13.36
N LEU A 73 -8.76 11.16 -13.64
CA LEU A 73 -8.84 9.71 -13.77
C LEU A 73 -9.29 9.04 -12.47
N ILE A 74 -8.66 9.36 -11.34
CA ILE A 74 -8.98 8.75 -10.04
C ILE A 74 -10.40 9.08 -9.58
N THR A 75 -10.89 10.30 -9.86
CA THR A 75 -12.25 10.71 -9.47
C THR A 75 -13.38 9.98 -10.22
N GLN A 76 -13.06 9.17 -11.24
CA GLN A 76 -14.04 8.31 -11.93
C GLN A 76 -14.38 7.05 -11.15
N LEU A 77 -13.59 6.68 -10.14
CA LEU A 77 -13.87 5.53 -9.28
C LEU A 77 -15.18 5.75 -8.49
N PRO A 78 -16.02 4.72 -8.33
CA PRO A 78 -17.30 4.84 -7.62
C PRO A 78 -17.13 5.05 -6.12
N GLN A 79 -15.97 4.72 -5.55
CA GLN A 79 -15.65 4.95 -4.14
C GLN A 79 -15.26 6.41 -3.87
N PRO A 80 -15.43 6.90 -2.63
CA PRO A 80 -14.83 8.15 -2.19
C PRO A 80 -13.31 8.15 -2.44
N THR A 81 -12.82 9.14 -3.18
CA THR A 81 -11.39 9.26 -3.50
C THR A 81 -10.78 10.52 -2.90
N THR A 82 -9.47 10.47 -2.66
CA THR A 82 -8.68 11.63 -2.25
C THR A 82 -7.31 11.57 -2.93
N THR A 83 -6.99 12.59 -3.73
CA THR A 83 -5.72 12.68 -4.44
C THR A 83 -4.82 13.71 -3.79
N VAL A 84 -3.60 13.33 -3.44
CA VAL A 84 -2.64 14.19 -2.76
C VAL A 84 -1.54 14.59 -3.73
N TRP A 85 -1.38 15.88 -4.01
CA TRP A 85 -0.26 16.38 -4.82
C TRP A 85 0.95 16.62 -3.92
N ASN A 86 1.92 15.71 -3.97
CA ASN A 86 3.05 15.75 -3.05
C ASN A 86 4.07 16.86 -3.35
N ASP A 87 4.08 17.38 -4.56
CA ASP A 87 4.99 18.42 -5.03
C ASP A 87 4.39 19.83 -5.00
N ASP A 88 3.14 19.97 -4.53
CA ASP A 88 2.51 21.28 -4.44
C ASP A 88 3.15 22.17 -3.36
N ASP A 89 2.97 23.48 -3.52
CA ASP A 89 3.61 24.45 -2.63
C ASP A 89 3.01 24.46 -1.21
N ALA A 90 1.76 24.02 -1.04
CA ALA A 90 1.12 23.90 0.26
C ALA A 90 1.72 22.74 1.07
N MET A 91 2.02 21.62 0.41
CA MET A 91 2.66 20.45 0.98
C MET A 91 4.13 20.75 1.35
N LYS A 92 4.85 21.49 0.49
CA LYS A 92 6.19 21.99 0.85
C LYS A 92 6.14 22.95 2.04
N ALA A 93 5.10 23.79 2.14
CA ALA A 93 4.92 24.67 3.29
C ALA A 93 4.60 23.89 4.56
N LEU A 94 3.76 22.85 4.46
CA LEU A 94 3.46 21.94 5.56
C LEU A 94 4.73 21.26 6.09
N ASP A 95 5.55 20.69 5.20
CA ASP A 95 6.82 20.06 5.58
C ASP A 95 7.72 21.04 6.34
N ARG A 96 7.85 22.29 5.86
CA ARG A 96 8.64 23.34 6.54
C ARG A 96 8.09 23.64 7.93
N ASN A 97 6.77 23.75 8.07
CA ASN A 97 6.11 24.02 9.36
C ASN A 97 6.30 22.87 10.35
N LEU A 98 6.39 21.63 9.85
CA LEU A 98 6.65 20.44 10.65
C LEU A 98 8.14 20.16 10.90
N GLY A 99 9.05 20.98 10.34
CA GLY A 99 10.50 20.77 10.45
C GLY A 99 11.01 19.55 9.67
N ILE A 100 10.26 19.07 8.69
CA ILE A 100 10.64 17.93 7.85
C ILE A 100 11.56 18.45 6.74
N ALA A 101 12.75 17.86 6.61
CA ALA A 101 13.70 18.21 5.56
C ALA A 101 13.05 18.08 4.17
N ALA A 102 13.40 18.96 3.23
CA ALA A 102 12.92 18.86 1.86
C ALA A 102 13.38 17.56 1.18
N GLY A 103 12.56 17.00 0.31
CA GLY A 103 12.89 15.80 -0.46
C GLY A 103 11.66 15.14 -1.06
N SER A 104 11.89 14.17 -1.93
CA SER A 104 10.87 13.33 -2.55
C SER A 104 11.12 11.85 -2.24
N GLY A 105 10.12 11.01 -2.48
CA GLY A 105 10.28 9.57 -2.41
C GLY A 105 9.03 8.86 -1.90
N LYS A 106 8.89 7.59 -2.30
CA LYS A 106 7.73 6.74 -2.02
C LYS A 106 7.39 6.65 -0.53
N GLY A 107 8.39 6.62 0.35
CA GLY A 107 8.18 6.62 1.79
C GLY A 107 7.51 7.90 2.30
N ARG A 108 7.91 9.07 1.78
CA ARG A 108 7.29 10.36 2.13
C ARG A 108 5.86 10.45 1.60
N ASN A 109 5.65 10.03 0.35
CA ASN A 109 4.34 9.94 -0.26
C ASN A 109 3.40 9.07 0.60
N LEU A 110 3.87 7.88 1.00
CA LEU A 110 3.12 6.97 1.87
C LEU A 110 2.77 7.63 3.20
N TRP A 111 3.74 8.25 3.90
CA TRP A 111 3.49 8.90 5.19
C TRP A 111 2.44 10.02 5.12
N ARG A 112 2.50 10.86 4.08
CA ARG A 112 1.50 11.91 3.85
C ARG A 112 0.11 11.31 3.59
N SER A 113 0.05 10.25 2.78
CA SER A 113 -1.20 9.55 2.48
C SER A 113 -1.80 8.87 3.72
N VAL A 114 -0.97 8.31 4.61
CA VAL A 114 -1.39 7.79 5.91
C VAL A 114 -1.93 8.91 6.80
N GLY A 115 -1.28 10.08 6.82
CA GLY A 115 -1.78 11.26 7.52
C GLY A 115 -3.15 11.71 7.02
N VAL A 116 -3.37 11.66 5.70
CA VAL A 116 -4.68 11.92 5.09
C VAL A 116 -5.70 10.87 5.53
N ALA A 117 -5.35 9.58 5.52
CA ALA A 117 -6.21 8.50 5.98
C ALA A 117 -6.64 8.71 7.45
N ALA A 118 -5.70 9.08 8.32
CA ALA A 118 -5.96 9.36 9.74
C ALA A 118 -6.87 10.58 9.98
N GLY A 119 -7.03 11.46 8.99
CA GLY A 119 -7.97 12.58 9.03
C GLY A 119 -9.44 12.15 8.87
N PHE A 120 -9.69 10.92 8.43
CA PHE A 120 -11.03 10.36 8.24
C PHE A 120 -11.40 9.47 9.43
N GLY A 121 -12.32 9.93 10.28
CA GLY A 121 -12.70 9.22 11.51
C GLY A 121 -13.39 7.86 11.27
N GLU A 122 -13.85 7.60 10.05
CA GLU A 122 -14.41 6.31 9.66
C GLU A 122 -13.36 5.25 9.32
N VAL A 123 -12.11 5.65 9.02
CA VAL A 123 -11.04 4.75 8.58
C VAL A 123 -10.35 4.13 9.80
N ASP A 124 -10.36 2.80 9.88
CA ASP A 124 -9.64 2.05 10.92
C ASP A 124 -8.56 1.10 10.36
N THR A 125 -8.62 0.81 9.07
CA THR A 125 -7.75 -0.16 8.40
C THR A 125 -7.19 0.48 7.15
N ILE A 126 -5.87 0.42 7.01
CA ILE A 126 -5.16 0.93 5.83
C ILE A 126 -4.56 -0.25 5.07
N VAL A 127 -4.92 -0.37 3.79
CA VAL A 127 -4.26 -1.26 2.84
C VAL A 127 -3.38 -0.44 1.93
N VAL A 128 -2.12 -0.84 1.78
CA VAL A 128 -1.15 -0.18 0.91
C VAL A 128 -0.65 -1.17 -0.13
N HIS A 129 -0.61 -0.76 -1.39
CA HIS A 129 0.13 -1.49 -2.41
C HIS A 129 0.69 -0.58 -3.50
N ASP A 130 1.60 -1.14 -4.29
CA ASP A 130 2.26 -0.42 -5.38
C ASP A 130 1.32 -0.22 -6.57
N ALA A 131 1.52 0.86 -7.31
CA ALA A 131 0.72 1.23 -8.48
C ALA A 131 1.20 0.60 -9.80
N ASP A 132 2.26 -0.22 -9.76
CA ASP A 132 2.93 -0.83 -10.91
C ASP A 132 2.77 -2.37 -10.97
N ILE A 133 1.85 -2.93 -10.17
CA ILE A 133 1.60 -4.38 -10.14
C ILE A 133 0.95 -4.83 -11.45
N SER A 134 1.71 -5.58 -12.27
CA SER A 134 1.28 -6.02 -13.60
C SER A 134 0.27 -7.18 -13.59
N THR A 135 0.32 -8.03 -12.57
CA THR A 135 -0.56 -9.18 -12.33
C THR A 135 -1.55 -8.88 -11.20
N TYR A 136 -2.17 -7.70 -11.25
CA TYR A 136 -3.04 -7.24 -10.19
C TYR A 136 -4.36 -8.03 -10.16
N GLU A 137 -4.80 -8.36 -8.95
CA GLU A 137 -6.11 -8.93 -8.66
C GLU A 137 -6.75 -8.14 -7.51
N SER A 138 -8.00 -7.73 -7.66
CA SER A 138 -8.77 -7.03 -6.63
C SER A 138 -8.86 -7.81 -5.30
N SER A 139 -8.77 -9.15 -5.40
CA SER A 139 -8.64 -10.08 -4.27
C SER A 139 -7.47 -9.75 -3.34
N PHE A 140 -6.41 -9.09 -3.86
CA PHE A 140 -5.23 -8.73 -3.09
C PHE A 140 -5.57 -7.78 -1.94
N ILE A 141 -6.40 -6.77 -2.19
CA ILE A 141 -6.83 -5.81 -1.15
C ILE A 141 -7.60 -6.55 -0.07
N ALA A 142 -8.55 -7.38 -0.49
CA ALA A 142 -9.42 -8.11 0.42
C ALA A 142 -8.61 -9.08 1.31
N ARG A 143 -7.60 -9.75 0.74
CA ARG A 143 -6.69 -10.67 1.46
C ARG A 143 -5.77 -9.94 2.44
N LEU A 144 -5.39 -8.69 2.15
CA LEU A 144 -4.61 -7.86 3.07
C LEU A 144 -5.48 -7.31 4.22
N ALA A 145 -6.71 -6.90 3.90
CA ALA A 145 -7.61 -6.29 4.87
C ALA A 145 -8.23 -7.32 5.83
N ARG A 146 -8.66 -8.49 5.35
CA ARG A 146 -9.45 -9.45 6.15
C ARG A 146 -8.81 -9.82 7.50
N PRO A 147 -7.50 -10.15 7.59
CA PRO A 147 -6.93 -10.52 8.88
C PRO A 147 -6.92 -9.38 9.91
N ILE A 148 -7.01 -8.13 9.45
CA ILE A 148 -7.12 -6.94 10.29
C ILE A 148 -8.58 -6.70 10.70
N VAL A 149 -9.51 -6.72 9.73
CA VAL A 149 -10.92 -6.36 10.01
C VAL A 149 -11.76 -7.49 10.62
N ASP A 150 -11.28 -8.74 10.55
CA ASP A 150 -11.93 -9.88 11.20
C ASP A 150 -11.35 -10.05 12.61
N ASP A 151 -12.01 -9.49 13.60
CA ASP A 151 -11.59 -9.51 15.03
C ASP A 151 -11.26 -10.91 15.55
N ARG A 152 -11.80 -11.97 14.93
CA ARG A 152 -11.53 -13.35 15.30
C ARG A 152 -10.11 -13.80 14.93
N LEU A 153 -9.49 -13.13 13.95
CA LEU A 153 -8.13 -13.40 13.49
C LEU A 153 -7.10 -12.61 14.31
N GLY A 154 -7.46 -11.42 14.78
CA GLY A 154 -6.67 -10.67 15.77
C GLY A 154 -5.29 -10.23 15.30
N PHE A 155 -5.14 -9.86 14.02
CA PHE A 155 -3.88 -9.30 13.51
C PHE A 155 -3.93 -7.78 13.47
N ASP A 156 -2.85 -7.13 13.88
CA ASP A 156 -2.67 -5.68 13.74
C ASP A 156 -1.88 -5.29 12.47
N PHE A 157 -1.20 -6.27 11.85
CA PHE A 157 -0.38 -6.05 10.66
C PHE A 157 -0.37 -7.25 9.73
N VAL A 158 -0.51 -7.00 8.43
CA VAL A 158 -0.44 -8.01 7.38
C VAL A 158 0.54 -7.57 6.30
N LYS A 159 1.52 -8.42 6.00
CA LYS A 159 2.44 -8.22 4.88
C LYS A 159 2.11 -9.15 3.72
N GLY A 160 1.75 -8.56 2.59
CA GLY A 160 1.71 -9.29 1.32
C GLY A 160 3.09 -9.80 0.91
N PHE A 161 3.16 -11.07 0.52
CA PHE A 161 4.35 -11.69 -0.07
C PHE A 161 3.95 -12.60 -1.24
N TYR A 162 4.85 -12.74 -2.20
CA TYR A 162 4.66 -13.58 -3.38
C TYR A 162 5.93 -14.38 -3.66
N PRO A 163 5.83 -15.52 -4.37
CA PRO A 163 7.00 -16.30 -4.75
C PRO A 163 8.00 -15.45 -5.54
N ARG A 164 9.29 -15.55 -5.18
CA ARG A 164 10.38 -14.77 -5.78
C ARG A 164 11.27 -15.68 -6.61
N PHE A 165 10.71 -16.29 -7.65
CA PHE A 165 11.49 -17.06 -8.60
C PHE A 165 10.94 -16.92 -10.01
N ASP A 166 11.83 -17.00 -10.99
CA ASP A 166 11.52 -17.06 -12.41
C ASP A 166 12.44 -18.07 -13.11
N SER A 167 12.50 -18.04 -14.44
CA SER A 167 13.39 -18.90 -15.23
C SER A 167 14.88 -18.64 -15.01
N GLU A 168 15.26 -17.45 -14.52
CA GLU A 168 16.64 -17.04 -14.27
C GLU A 168 17.10 -17.31 -12.84
N GLY A 169 16.16 -17.54 -11.91
CA GLY A 169 16.45 -18.08 -10.59
C GLY A 169 15.67 -17.42 -9.47
N LEU A 170 16.32 -17.21 -8.32
CA LEU A 170 15.71 -16.64 -7.12
C LEU A 170 15.91 -15.12 -7.04
N ASN A 171 14.82 -14.37 -7.02
CA ASN A 171 14.78 -12.92 -6.85
C ASN A 171 14.83 -12.51 -5.36
N GLY A 172 14.80 -11.22 -5.04
CA GLY A 172 14.86 -10.71 -3.66
C GLY A 172 16.29 -10.41 -3.19
N ARG A 173 17.19 -9.95 -4.07
CA ARG A 173 18.62 -9.75 -3.78
C ARG A 173 18.85 -8.84 -2.60
N VAL A 174 18.16 -7.71 -2.48
CA VAL A 174 18.33 -6.78 -1.36
C VAL A 174 17.88 -7.44 -0.06
N THR A 175 16.77 -8.17 -0.11
CA THR A 175 16.30 -8.93 1.06
C THR A 175 17.33 -9.99 1.48
N ARG A 176 17.85 -10.77 0.52
CA ARG A 176 18.70 -11.94 0.78
C ARG A 176 20.15 -11.59 1.09
N LEU A 177 20.70 -10.56 0.46
CA LEU A 177 22.12 -10.23 0.49
C LEU A 177 22.43 -9.04 1.39
N LEU A 178 21.42 -8.27 1.82
CA LEU A 178 21.59 -7.13 2.71
C LEU A 178 20.69 -7.21 3.93
N VAL A 179 19.36 -7.19 3.77
CA VAL A 179 18.44 -7.03 4.91
C VAL A 179 18.48 -8.20 5.86
N GLY A 180 18.39 -9.44 5.35
CA GLY A 180 18.47 -10.65 6.18
C GLY A 180 19.77 -10.72 6.98
N PRO A 181 20.94 -10.70 6.31
CA PRO A 181 22.24 -10.69 7.00
C PRO A 181 22.42 -9.52 7.98
N LEU A 182 21.91 -8.33 7.64
CA LEU A 182 21.96 -7.17 8.53
C LEU A 182 21.13 -7.40 9.80
N LEU A 183 19.89 -7.86 9.66
CA LEU A 183 19.02 -8.17 10.80
C LEU A 183 19.63 -9.27 11.67
N GLU A 184 20.17 -10.33 11.06
CA GLU A 184 20.88 -11.40 11.79
C GLU A 184 22.07 -10.86 12.59
N SER A 185 22.86 -9.96 12.00
CA SER A 185 24.00 -9.33 12.68
C SER A 185 23.56 -8.44 13.85
N LEU A 186 22.49 -7.66 13.66
CA LEU A 186 21.95 -6.79 14.70
C LEU A 186 21.35 -7.59 15.85
N ILE A 187 20.57 -8.64 15.55
CA ILE A 187 20.01 -9.57 16.55
C ILE A 187 21.13 -10.29 17.31
N SER A 188 22.22 -10.65 16.64
CA SER A 188 23.37 -11.27 17.32
C SER A 188 24.02 -10.34 18.34
N SER A 189 23.90 -9.01 18.14
CA SER A 189 24.45 -7.99 19.04
C SER A 189 23.46 -7.61 20.15
N GLU A 190 22.15 -7.62 19.84
CA GLU A 190 21.05 -7.34 20.76
C GLU A 190 19.97 -8.43 20.71
N PRO A 191 20.20 -9.61 21.33
CA PRO A 191 19.30 -10.74 21.19
C PRO A 191 17.90 -10.50 21.74
N ASP A 192 17.74 -9.66 22.76
CA ASP A 192 16.45 -9.44 23.42
C ASP A 192 15.64 -8.29 22.79
N ASN A 193 16.12 -7.70 21.69
CA ASN A 193 15.43 -6.62 21.00
C ASN A 193 14.22 -7.16 20.20
N GLU A 194 13.02 -6.92 20.73
CA GLU A 194 11.76 -7.39 20.16
C GLU A 194 11.48 -6.79 18.76
N ASP A 195 11.87 -5.54 18.52
CA ASP A 195 11.69 -4.86 17.23
C ASP A 195 12.51 -5.55 16.13
N LEU A 196 13.76 -5.91 16.43
CA LEU A 196 14.61 -6.63 15.48
C LEU A 196 14.05 -8.02 15.19
N ARG A 197 13.57 -8.74 16.22
CA ARG A 197 12.93 -10.05 16.04
C ARG A 197 11.64 -9.96 15.23
N TYR A 198 10.84 -8.93 15.46
CA TYR A 198 9.64 -8.65 14.69
C TYR A 198 9.99 -8.42 13.21
N LEU A 199 10.97 -7.56 12.91
CA LEU A 199 11.42 -7.32 11.54
C LEU A 199 11.98 -8.59 10.86
N ALA A 200 12.70 -9.44 11.61
CA ALA A 200 13.22 -10.70 11.11
C ALA A 200 12.16 -11.81 10.95
N SER A 201 10.98 -11.65 11.55
CA SER A 201 9.88 -12.63 11.42
C SER A 201 9.25 -12.64 10.03
N PHE A 202 9.44 -11.57 9.25
CA PHE A 202 8.92 -11.47 7.89
C PHE A 202 9.74 -12.32 6.92
N ARG A 203 9.04 -13.19 6.18
CA ARG A 203 9.66 -13.99 5.11
C ARG A 203 10.26 -13.13 3.98
N TYR A 204 9.64 -11.99 3.71
CA TYR A 204 10.09 -10.98 2.74
C TYR A 204 9.74 -9.58 3.28
N PRO A 205 10.64 -8.97 4.09
CA PRO A 205 10.38 -7.65 4.68
C PRO A 205 10.28 -6.54 3.62
N LEU A 206 10.95 -6.68 2.48
CA LEU A 206 10.90 -5.72 1.37
C LEU A 206 10.04 -6.23 0.21
N ALA A 207 9.31 -5.29 -0.41
CA ALA A 207 8.48 -5.55 -1.59
C ALA A 207 9.26 -5.50 -2.92
N GLY A 208 10.53 -5.08 -2.92
CA GLY A 208 11.39 -4.90 -4.11
C GLY A 208 12.66 -5.77 -4.11
N GLU A 209 13.50 -5.53 -5.13
CA GLU A 209 14.64 -6.34 -5.65
C GLU A 209 15.18 -7.53 -4.85
#